data_AF-A0A2U2SGY5-F1
#
_entry.id   AF-A0A2U2SGY5-F1
#
_cell.length_a   1.000
_cell.length_b   1.000
_cell.length_c   1.000
_cell.angle_alpha   90.00
_cell.angle_beta   90.00
_cell.angle_gamma   90.00
#
_symmetry.space_group_name_H-M   'P 1'
#
loop_
_entity.id
_entity.type
_entity.pdbx_description
1 polymer ?
#
loop_
_entity_poly.entity_id
_entity_poly.type
_entity_poly.pdbx_seq_one_letter_code
_entity_poly.pdbx_strand_id
1 'polypeptide(L)'
;MPEARVIFGERVRRGAIRMVMLLMLGPWWAFGVGNAGTRPAALPFTSQTPTADMGTSVVTPSPTEGSPSQPFAPTTTPTATPTPAVDFRLVSWRLWPKDLNGGCEQGMHNIFIVTLDANAQPLSNIVVGDTYNNVEEVTGRPGKEPGKVDIPLYANTMEIIVKRDAVTGQPYSSEASPPCASFITTIPDEQLVQAGYFANELEAQWNREHYGYICGGHFSWEVVFQRTW
;
A
#
# COMPACT_ATOMS: atom_id res chain seq x y z
N MET A 1 -62.94 22.97 -4.78
CA MET A 1 -61.48 23.12 -4.79
C MET A 1 -61.10 24.03 -3.62
N PRO A 2 -60.32 23.54 -2.64
CA PRO A 2 -59.62 24.41 -1.70
C PRO A 2 -58.10 24.29 -1.86
N GLU A 3 -57.45 25.44 -1.91
CA GLU A 3 -56.00 25.65 -1.96
C GLU A 3 -55.34 25.23 -0.65
N ALA A 4 -54.26 24.43 -0.73
CA ALA A 4 -53.39 24.15 0.41
C ALA A 4 -52.18 25.09 0.35
N ARG A 5 -52.15 26.09 1.25
CA ARG A 5 -50.96 26.88 1.58
C ARG A 5 -50.06 26.06 2.51
N VAL A 6 -48.84 25.78 2.09
CA VAL A 6 -47.80 25.27 2.99
C VAL A 6 -46.94 26.43 3.48
N ILE A 7 -46.94 26.60 4.79
CA ILE A 7 -46.18 27.60 5.55
C ILE A 7 -44.74 27.11 5.69
N PHE A 8 -43.76 27.92 5.27
CA PHE A 8 -42.35 27.70 5.59
C PHE A 8 -42.09 28.06 7.06
N GLY A 9 -41.83 27.02 7.85
CA GLY A 9 -41.46 27.10 9.27
C GLY A 9 -39.97 27.40 9.45
N GLU A 10 -39.71 28.36 10.32
CA GLU A 10 -38.48 29.06 10.60
C GLU A 10 -37.44 28.27 11.44
N ARG A 11 -36.16 28.56 11.17
CA ARG A 11 -34.93 28.47 12.00
C ARG A 11 -34.92 27.53 13.22
N VAL A 12 -33.92 26.65 13.22
CA VAL A 12 -33.23 26.23 14.46
C VAL A 12 -31.79 26.73 14.45
N ARG A 13 -31.45 27.49 15.49
CA ARG A 13 -30.13 28.05 15.78
C ARG A 13 -29.26 27.01 16.51
N ARG A 14 -27.98 26.99 16.13
CA ARG A 14 -26.76 26.85 16.96
C ARG A 14 -26.81 25.88 18.15
N GLY A 15 -26.15 24.74 17.99
CA GLY A 15 -25.43 24.06 19.07
C GLY A 15 -23.97 23.91 18.67
N ALA A 16 -23.10 24.77 19.20
CA ALA A 16 -21.65 24.60 19.07
C ALA A 16 -21.22 23.50 20.04
N ILE A 17 -20.96 22.30 19.52
CA ILE A 17 -20.35 21.22 20.28
C ILE A 17 -18.87 21.56 20.42
N ARG A 18 -18.48 22.07 21.60
CA ARG A 18 -17.07 22.06 22.02
C ARG A 18 -16.69 20.60 22.27
N MET A 19 -16.12 19.97 21.24
CA MET A 19 -15.44 18.70 21.39
C MET A 19 -14.16 18.96 22.18
N VAL A 20 -14.15 18.55 23.45
CA VAL A 20 -12.95 18.50 24.27
C VAL A 20 -12.08 17.40 23.68
N MET A 21 -11.15 17.79 22.81
CA MET A 21 -10.10 16.93 22.30
C MET A 21 -9.12 16.66 23.46
N LEU A 22 -9.37 15.57 24.18
CA LEU A 22 -8.45 15.08 25.21
C LEU A 22 -7.23 14.49 24.49
N LEU A 23 -6.20 15.31 24.32
CA LEU A 23 -4.86 14.90 23.88
C LEU A 23 -4.27 13.96 24.93
N MET A 24 -4.49 12.66 24.77
CA MET A 24 -3.70 11.61 25.43
C MET A 24 -2.37 11.49 24.68
N LEU A 25 -1.45 12.43 24.92
CA LEU A 25 -0.04 12.28 24.57
C LEU A 25 0.60 11.29 25.55
N GLY A 26 0.59 10.01 25.19
CA GLY A 26 1.36 8.97 25.84
C GLY A 26 2.54 8.54 24.96
N PRO A 27 3.79 8.55 25.44
CA PRO A 27 4.94 8.11 24.66
C PRO A 27 4.91 6.58 24.44
N TRP A 28 4.93 6.14 23.18
CA TRP A 28 4.94 4.72 22.75
C TRP A 28 6.34 4.08 22.76
N TRP A 29 7.21 4.43 23.71
CA TRP A 29 8.52 3.79 23.85
C TRP A 29 8.73 3.25 25.27
N ALA A 30 8.03 2.19 25.66
CA ALA A 30 8.38 1.47 26.89
C ALA A 30 7.81 0.04 26.91
N PHE A 31 8.46 -0.89 26.20
CA PHE A 31 8.37 -2.31 26.54
C PHE A 31 9.74 -2.97 26.40
N GLY A 32 10.51 -2.93 27.49
CA GLY A 32 11.31 -4.05 27.95
C GLY A 32 10.96 -4.24 29.42
N VAL A 33 10.62 -5.45 29.88
CA VAL A 33 11.51 -6.47 30.45
C VAL A 33 10.69 -7.75 30.68
N GLY A 34 11.25 -8.90 30.28
CA GLY A 34 11.21 -10.14 31.06
C GLY A 34 9.91 -10.95 31.13
N ASN A 35 9.80 -11.96 30.26
CA ASN A 35 9.18 -13.22 30.67
C ASN A 35 10.08 -14.39 30.27
N ALA A 36 10.67 -15.04 31.26
CA ALA A 36 11.48 -16.24 31.11
C ALA A 36 10.55 -17.43 30.83
N GLY A 37 10.13 -17.57 29.57
CA GLY A 37 9.38 -18.71 29.07
C GLY A 37 10.32 -19.77 28.52
N THR A 38 10.24 -20.97 29.09
CA THR A 38 10.90 -22.22 28.70
C THR A 38 11.05 -22.39 27.18
N ARG A 39 12.32 -22.44 26.73
CA ARG A 39 12.72 -22.79 25.35
C ARG A 39 12.26 -24.22 25.01
N PRO A 40 11.54 -24.46 23.91
CA PRO A 40 11.45 -25.79 23.33
C PRO A 40 12.83 -26.24 22.84
N ALA A 41 13.13 -27.52 23.06
CA ALA A 41 14.35 -28.18 22.63
C ALA A 41 14.58 -27.99 21.13
N ALA A 42 15.75 -27.49 20.76
CA ALA A 42 16.17 -27.32 19.39
C ALA A 42 16.28 -28.69 18.70
N LEU A 43 15.60 -28.85 17.57
CA LEU A 43 15.85 -29.95 16.65
C LEU A 43 17.25 -29.76 16.02
N PRO A 44 18.03 -30.84 15.82
CA PRO A 44 19.35 -30.75 15.21
C PRO A 44 19.20 -30.31 13.75
N PHE A 45 19.71 -29.11 13.44
CA PHE A 45 19.89 -28.65 12.08
C PHE A 45 21.13 -29.35 11.50
N THR A 46 20.94 -30.24 10.53
CA THR A 46 22.04 -30.81 9.74
C THR A 46 22.66 -29.69 8.89
N SER A 47 23.84 -29.24 9.31
CA SER A 47 24.73 -28.39 8.52
C SER A 47 25.18 -29.16 7.29
N GLN A 48 24.65 -28.81 6.12
CA GLN A 48 25.24 -29.25 4.85
C GLN A 48 26.35 -28.26 4.50
N THR A 49 27.58 -28.74 4.59
CA THR A 49 28.78 -28.05 4.10
C THR A 49 28.67 -27.90 2.57
N PRO A 50 28.78 -26.68 2.00
CA PRO A 50 28.95 -26.54 0.58
C PRO A 50 30.34 -27.06 0.19
N THR A 51 30.38 -28.18 -0.53
CA THR A 51 31.59 -28.66 -1.22
C THR A 51 32.00 -27.62 -2.24
N ALA A 52 33.16 -27.00 -2.02
CA ALA A 52 33.84 -26.20 -3.03
C ALA A 52 34.31 -27.12 -4.16
N ASP A 53 33.75 -26.95 -5.35
CA ASP A 53 34.27 -27.58 -6.56
C ASP A 53 35.30 -26.64 -7.20
N MET A 54 36.57 -27.05 -7.11
CA MET A 54 37.68 -26.50 -7.88
C MET A 54 37.83 -27.33 -9.16
N GLY A 55 37.55 -26.74 -10.32
CA GLY A 55 37.62 -27.44 -11.61
C GLY A 55 37.88 -26.54 -12.81
N THR A 56 39.13 -26.12 -12.96
CA THR A 56 39.91 -25.85 -14.18
C THR A 56 39.22 -26.03 -15.55
N SER A 57 39.32 -25.02 -16.43
CA SER A 57 40.04 -25.12 -17.73
C SER A 57 39.96 -23.80 -18.51
N VAL A 58 41.08 -23.08 -18.57
CA VAL A 58 41.29 -21.98 -19.51
C VAL A 58 41.66 -22.60 -20.86
N VAL A 59 40.73 -22.56 -21.81
CA VAL A 59 40.98 -22.93 -23.21
C VAL A 59 41.38 -21.68 -23.97
N THR A 60 42.64 -21.62 -24.42
CA THR A 60 43.14 -20.58 -25.32
C THR A 60 42.55 -20.80 -26.72
N PRO A 61 41.77 -19.87 -27.29
CA PRO A 61 41.24 -20.01 -28.63
C PRO A 61 42.34 -19.83 -29.69
N SER A 62 42.29 -20.68 -30.72
CA SER A 62 43.11 -20.61 -31.92
C SER A 62 42.71 -19.40 -32.79
N PRO A 63 43.65 -18.72 -33.47
CA PRO A 63 43.32 -17.63 -34.39
C PRO A 63 42.51 -18.16 -35.58
N THR A 64 41.27 -17.69 -35.72
CA THR A 64 40.39 -17.98 -36.86
C THR A 64 40.73 -17.04 -38.02
N GLU A 65 41.00 -17.61 -39.19
CA GLU A 65 41.24 -16.89 -40.44
C GLU A 65 40.04 -16.01 -40.84
N GLY A 66 40.36 -14.83 -41.38
CA GLY A 66 39.44 -13.76 -41.70
C GLY A 66 38.35 -14.17 -42.69
N SER A 67 37.10 -14.15 -42.20
CA SER A 67 35.90 -14.24 -43.03
C SER A 67 35.72 -12.93 -43.83
N PRO A 68 35.32 -12.99 -45.10
CA PRO A 68 35.14 -11.81 -45.95
C PRO A 68 34.14 -10.81 -45.35
N SER A 69 34.55 -9.54 -45.33
CA SER A 69 33.78 -8.41 -44.79
C SER A 69 32.38 -8.34 -45.43
N GLN A 70 31.35 -8.74 -44.68
CA GLN A 70 29.96 -8.50 -45.09
C GLN A 70 29.68 -6.98 -45.08
N PRO A 71 28.89 -6.46 -46.03
CA PRO A 71 28.43 -5.08 -46.01
C PRO A 71 27.70 -4.78 -44.70
N PHE A 72 28.07 -3.68 -44.02
CA PHE A 72 27.40 -3.23 -42.81
C PHE A 72 25.91 -3.03 -43.09
N ALA A 73 25.07 -3.79 -42.39
CA ALA A 73 23.63 -3.53 -42.39
C ALA A 73 23.38 -2.10 -41.86
N PRO A 74 22.41 -1.36 -42.44
CA PRO A 74 22.10 -0.02 -41.98
C PRO A 74 21.75 -0.06 -40.49
N THR A 75 22.49 0.71 -39.70
CA THR A 75 22.20 0.91 -38.26
C THR A 75 20.79 1.44 -38.14
N THR A 76 19.89 0.66 -37.53
CA THR A 76 18.54 1.11 -37.26
C THR A 76 18.61 2.28 -36.28
N THR A 77 18.05 3.43 -36.67
CA THR A 77 17.92 4.57 -35.77
C THR A 77 17.09 4.12 -34.56
N PRO A 78 17.58 4.29 -33.31
CA PRO A 78 16.83 3.88 -32.14
C PRO A 78 15.49 4.62 -32.12
N THR A 79 14.40 3.85 -32.04
CA THR A 79 13.06 4.41 -31.84
C THR A 79 13.00 5.05 -30.46
N ALA A 80 12.51 6.29 -30.38
CA ALA A 80 12.35 6.98 -29.11
C ALA A 80 11.50 6.15 -28.15
N THR A 81 11.94 6.01 -26.90
CA THR A 81 11.16 5.37 -25.85
C THR A 81 9.89 6.21 -25.60
N PRO A 82 8.70 5.60 -25.57
CA PRO A 82 7.47 6.35 -25.36
C PRO A 82 7.49 7.03 -23.98
N THR A 83 7.07 8.29 -23.94
CA THR A 83 6.87 9.03 -22.68
C THR A 83 5.75 8.38 -21.88
N PRO A 84 5.95 8.07 -20.59
CA PRO A 84 4.89 7.56 -19.73
C PRO A 84 3.70 8.53 -19.64
N ALA A 85 2.48 8.00 -19.50
CA ALA A 85 1.27 8.82 -19.39
C ALA A 85 1.14 9.53 -18.03
N VAL A 86 1.76 8.98 -16.98
CA VAL A 86 1.75 9.49 -15.61
C VAL A 86 3.14 9.34 -14.99
N ASP A 87 3.47 10.17 -14.00
CA ASP A 87 4.73 10.09 -13.24
C ASP A 87 4.76 8.88 -12.32
N PHE A 88 3.61 8.53 -11.72
CA PHE A 88 3.44 7.38 -10.84
C PHE A 88 2.31 6.47 -11.31
N ARG A 89 2.61 5.18 -11.48
CA ARG A 89 1.63 4.13 -11.73
C ARG A 89 1.36 3.33 -10.45
N LEU A 90 0.16 2.80 -10.34
CA LEU A 90 -0.22 1.85 -9.30
C LEU A 90 0.34 0.47 -9.67
N VAL A 91 1.16 -0.11 -8.79
CA VAL A 91 1.78 -1.43 -9.01
C VAL A 91 1.10 -2.51 -8.17
N SER A 92 0.59 -2.16 -7.00
CA SER A 92 -0.14 -3.08 -6.14
C SER A 92 -1.22 -2.36 -5.37
N TRP A 93 -2.37 -3.00 -5.23
CA TRP A 93 -3.48 -2.62 -4.37
C TRP A 93 -4.08 -3.90 -3.82
N ARG A 94 -4.07 -4.05 -2.50
CA ARG A 94 -4.61 -5.26 -1.87
C ARG A 94 -5.08 -4.99 -0.44
N LEU A 95 -6.06 -5.78 -0.01
CA LEU A 95 -6.45 -5.82 1.39
C LEU A 95 -5.32 -6.45 2.23
N TRP A 96 -5.04 -5.86 3.39
CA TRP A 96 -3.99 -6.34 4.28
C TRP A 96 -4.41 -7.65 4.95
N PRO A 97 -3.52 -8.67 5.02
CA PRO A 97 -3.86 -9.96 5.59
C PRO A 97 -4.37 -9.83 7.03
N LYS A 98 -5.46 -10.52 7.37
CA LYS A 98 -6.13 -10.44 8.68
C LYS A 98 -5.17 -10.67 9.84
N ASP A 99 -4.32 -11.68 9.75
CA ASP A 99 -3.37 -12.03 10.83
C ASP A 99 -2.32 -10.94 11.05
N LEU A 100 -1.88 -10.28 9.97
CA LEU A 100 -0.97 -9.14 10.04
C LEU A 100 -1.69 -7.84 10.43
N ASN A 101 -3.01 -7.80 10.27
CA ASN A 101 -3.80 -6.65 10.65
C ASN A 101 -4.07 -6.59 12.15
N GLY A 102 -3.82 -7.67 12.92
CA GLY A 102 -4.25 -7.80 14.32
C GLY A 102 -5.59 -8.52 14.50
N GLY A 103 -6.06 -9.20 13.45
CA GLY A 103 -7.33 -9.91 13.45
C GLY A 103 -8.54 -8.98 13.49
N CYS A 104 -9.67 -9.51 13.96
CA CYS A 104 -10.95 -8.78 13.99
C CYS A 104 -11.19 -8.01 15.29
N GLU A 105 -10.49 -8.36 16.36
CA GLU A 105 -10.67 -7.76 17.70
C GLU A 105 -9.74 -6.56 17.94
N GLN A 106 -8.50 -6.63 17.44
CA GLN A 106 -7.46 -5.62 17.66
C GLN A 106 -6.91 -5.08 16.33
N GLY A 107 -7.70 -5.22 15.27
CA GLY A 107 -7.22 -4.93 13.94
C GLY A 107 -6.92 -3.44 13.74
N MET A 108 -6.05 -3.13 12.79
CA MET A 108 -5.76 -1.73 12.41
C MET A 108 -6.80 -1.19 11.41
N HIS A 109 -6.76 0.13 11.23
CA HIS A 109 -7.60 0.89 10.30
C HIS A 109 -6.69 1.77 9.43
N ASN A 110 -5.71 1.19 8.73
CA ASN A 110 -4.66 1.98 8.08
C ASN A 110 -4.55 1.63 6.59
N ILE A 111 -4.23 2.63 5.77
CA ILE A 111 -3.75 2.40 4.42
C ILE A 111 -2.23 2.54 4.48
N PHE A 112 -1.52 1.43 4.33
CA PHE A 112 -0.07 1.38 4.19
C PHE A 112 0.29 1.74 2.75
N ILE A 113 1.05 2.80 2.58
CA ILE A 113 1.41 3.33 1.27
C ILE A 113 2.92 3.19 1.09
N VAL A 114 3.32 2.65 -0.04
CA VAL A 114 4.72 2.53 -0.46
C VAL A 114 4.91 3.28 -1.78
N THR A 115 5.91 4.16 -1.82
CA THR A 115 6.34 4.83 -3.05
C THR A 115 7.72 4.34 -3.45
N LEU A 116 7.84 3.94 -4.71
CA LEU A 116 9.06 3.41 -5.30
C LEU A 116 9.53 4.31 -6.46
N ASP A 117 10.83 4.34 -6.70
CA ASP A 117 11.40 4.93 -7.91
C ASP A 117 11.27 3.98 -9.13
N ALA A 118 11.75 4.42 -10.30
CA ALA A 118 11.69 3.61 -11.52
C ALA A 118 12.47 2.28 -11.42
N ASN A 119 13.42 2.16 -10.50
CA ASN A 119 14.23 0.97 -10.23
C ASN A 119 13.70 0.13 -9.06
N ALA A 120 12.45 0.39 -8.64
CA ALA A 120 11.78 -0.25 -7.50
C ALA A 120 12.50 -0.05 -6.15
N GLN A 121 13.32 0.99 -6.01
CA GLN A 121 13.89 1.39 -4.72
C GLN A 121 12.92 2.28 -3.96
N PRO A 122 12.87 2.22 -2.61
CA PRO A 122 12.00 3.08 -1.83
C PRO A 122 12.30 4.55 -2.02
N LEU A 123 11.27 5.34 -2.36
CA LEU A 123 11.38 6.76 -2.69
C LEU A 123 10.71 7.61 -1.61
N SER A 124 11.49 8.32 -0.81
CA SER A 124 11.00 9.18 0.28
C SER A 124 10.72 10.61 -0.18
N ASN A 125 10.14 11.43 0.71
CA ASN A 125 9.75 12.82 0.44
C ASN A 125 8.69 12.96 -0.66
N ILE A 126 7.83 11.95 -0.80
CA ILE A 126 6.69 12.01 -1.70
C ILE A 126 5.44 12.29 -0.88
N VAL A 127 4.70 13.32 -1.26
CA VAL A 127 3.38 13.59 -0.68
C VAL A 127 2.36 12.68 -1.36
N VAL A 128 1.70 11.87 -0.56
CA VAL A 128 0.57 11.02 -0.95
C VAL A 128 -0.67 11.46 -0.19
N GLY A 129 -1.85 11.18 -0.72
CA GLY A 129 -3.10 11.52 -0.04
C GLY A 129 -4.32 11.07 -0.82
N ASP A 130 -5.50 11.36 -0.28
CA ASP A 130 -6.73 11.03 -0.96
C ASP A 130 -7.02 11.96 -2.15
N THR A 131 -7.85 11.49 -3.07
CA THR A 131 -8.29 12.24 -4.27
C THR A 131 -9.08 13.51 -3.95
N TYR A 132 -9.66 13.60 -2.74
CA TYR A 132 -10.47 14.73 -2.29
C TYR A 132 -9.70 15.77 -1.47
N ASN A 133 -8.40 15.57 -1.22
CA ASN A 133 -7.55 16.45 -0.41
C ASN A 133 -8.01 16.61 1.05
N ASN A 134 -8.65 15.59 1.62
CA ASN A 134 -8.95 15.57 3.05
C ASN A 134 -7.72 15.23 3.89
N VAL A 135 -6.79 14.43 3.34
CA VAL A 135 -5.58 13.98 4.06
C VAL A 135 -4.38 13.92 3.12
N GLU A 136 -3.21 14.27 3.67
CA GLU A 136 -1.92 14.14 3.01
C GLU A 136 -0.86 13.70 4.00
N GLU A 137 0.05 12.87 3.53
CA GLU A 137 1.17 12.36 4.30
C GLU A 137 2.44 12.28 3.47
N VAL A 138 3.60 12.36 4.13
CA VAL A 138 4.91 12.33 3.48
C VAL A 138 5.61 10.99 3.74
N THR A 139 6.04 10.33 2.67
CA THR A 139 6.79 9.07 2.76
C THR A 139 8.18 9.26 3.35
N GLY A 140 8.62 8.32 4.18
CA GLY A 140 9.93 8.36 4.84
C GLY A 140 10.07 9.44 5.91
N ARG A 141 8.96 9.99 6.45
CA ARG A 141 8.99 10.90 7.60
C ARG A 141 9.63 10.23 8.83
N PRO A 142 10.17 10.99 9.81
CA PRO A 142 10.79 10.41 11.00
C PRO A 142 9.91 9.37 11.69
N GLY A 143 10.47 8.18 11.96
CA GLY A 143 9.73 7.04 12.53
C GLY A 143 9.03 6.14 11.50
N LYS A 144 9.17 6.41 10.21
CA LYS A 144 8.74 5.54 9.11
C LYS A 144 9.93 5.05 8.30
N GLU A 145 9.78 3.87 7.70
CA GLU A 145 10.78 3.34 6.77
C GLU A 145 10.85 4.21 5.49
N PRO A 146 12.00 4.23 4.80
CA PRO A 146 12.13 4.94 3.53
C PRO A 146 11.04 4.54 2.55
N GLY A 147 10.46 5.52 1.87
CA GLY A 147 9.38 5.33 0.89
C GLY A 147 8.07 4.82 1.45
N LYS A 148 7.91 4.71 2.78
CA LYS A 148 6.67 4.25 3.41
C LYS A 148 5.97 5.35 4.19
N VAL A 149 4.65 5.29 4.22
CA VAL A 149 3.80 6.01 5.17
C VAL A 149 2.50 5.25 5.36
N ASP A 150 1.71 5.66 6.34
CA ASP A 150 0.38 5.13 6.56
C ASP A 150 -0.60 6.27 6.85
N ILE A 151 -1.83 6.11 6.36
CA ILE A 151 -2.95 7.03 6.55
C ILE A 151 -4.06 6.30 7.32
N PRO A 152 -4.58 6.87 8.43
CA PRO A 152 -5.75 6.31 9.10
C PRO A 152 -7.00 6.33 8.21
N LEU A 153 -7.65 5.17 8.08
CA LEU A 153 -8.86 4.94 7.29
C LEU A 153 -10.16 5.04 8.09
N TYR A 154 -10.08 4.97 9.42
CA TYR A 154 -11.20 4.82 10.36
C TYR A 154 -12.57 5.33 9.86
N ALA A 155 -13.50 4.39 9.64
CA ALA A 155 -14.88 4.65 9.20
C ALA A 155 -15.01 5.47 7.90
N ASN A 156 -14.04 5.34 6.99
CA ASN A 156 -14.01 6.03 5.71
C ASN A 156 -13.77 5.06 4.53
N THR A 157 -13.83 5.60 3.33
CA THR A 157 -13.42 4.98 2.06
C THR A 157 -12.59 6.01 1.29
N MET A 158 -11.38 5.64 0.88
CA MET A 158 -10.45 6.57 0.21
C MET A 158 -9.80 5.96 -1.02
N GLU A 159 -9.68 6.75 -2.08
CA GLU A 159 -8.78 6.47 -3.21
C GLU A 159 -7.50 7.28 -3.01
N ILE A 160 -6.34 6.65 -3.18
CA ILE A 160 -5.04 7.28 -2.91
C ILE A 160 -4.34 7.64 -4.22
N ILE A 161 -3.64 8.78 -4.21
CA ILE A 161 -2.77 9.25 -5.29
C ILE A 161 -1.44 9.75 -4.75
N VAL A 162 -0.42 9.75 -5.61
CA VAL A 162 0.80 10.56 -5.43
C VAL A 162 0.51 11.99 -5.90
N LYS A 163 0.88 13.00 -5.09
CA LYS A 163 0.52 14.40 -5.35
C LYS A 163 1.69 15.26 -5.79
N ARG A 164 2.78 15.26 -5.01
CA ARG A 164 3.92 16.15 -5.24
C ARG A 164 5.17 15.69 -4.51
N ASP A 165 6.30 16.25 -4.91
CA ASP A 165 7.53 16.19 -4.13
C ASP A 165 7.42 17.13 -2.92
N ALA A 166 7.73 16.60 -1.72
CA ALA A 166 7.57 17.33 -0.46
C ALA A 166 8.63 18.42 -0.25
N VAL A 167 9.78 18.32 -0.94
CA VAL A 167 10.90 19.26 -0.79
C VAL A 167 10.77 20.44 -1.75
N THR A 168 10.47 20.15 -3.01
CA THR A 168 10.42 21.11 -4.11
C THR A 168 9.01 21.63 -4.38
N GLY A 169 7.98 20.90 -3.94
CA GLY A 169 6.59 21.22 -4.25
C GLY A 169 6.17 20.88 -5.68
N GLN A 170 7.05 20.27 -6.48
CA GLN A 170 6.76 19.89 -7.86
C GLN A 170 5.56 18.92 -7.89
N PRO A 171 4.46 19.25 -8.58
CA PRO A 171 3.33 18.34 -8.71
C PRO A 171 3.69 17.13 -9.57
N TYR A 172 3.06 16.00 -9.25
CA TYR A 172 3.13 14.76 -10.00
C TYR A 172 1.76 14.39 -10.57
N SER A 173 1.78 13.76 -11.73
CA SER A 173 0.65 13.00 -12.26
C SER A 173 0.68 11.56 -11.71
N SER A 174 -0.47 11.03 -11.31
CA SER A 174 -0.57 9.71 -10.68
C SER A 174 -1.82 8.99 -11.15
N GLU A 175 -1.73 7.67 -11.31
CA GLU A 175 -2.91 6.81 -11.22
C GLU A 175 -3.53 6.90 -9.82
N ALA A 176 -4.85 6.74 -9.73
CA ALA A 176 -5.55 6.59 -8.46
C ALA A 176 -5.69 5.11 -8.11
N SER A 177 -5.54 4.77 -6.83
CA SER A 177 -5.90 3.45 -6.35
C SER A 177 -7.42 3.23 -6.48
N PRO A 178 -7.89 1.98 -6.60
CA PRO A 178 -9.27 1.67 -6.27
C PRO A 178 -9.60 2.07 -4.82
N PRO A 179 -10.89 2.14 -4.44
CA PRO A 179 -11.29 2.55 -3.10
C PRO A 179 -10.80 1.60 -2.00
N CYS A 180 -10.01 2.12 -1.07
CA CYS A 180 -9.65 1.46 0.18
C CYS A 180 -10.75 1.73 1.20
N ALA A 181 -11.55 0.72 1.55
CA ALA A 181 -12.72 0.88 2.41
C ALA A 181 -12.57 0.21 3.78
N SER A 182 -13.21 0.80 4.79
CA SER A 182 -13.38 0.21 6.13
C SER A 182 -14.70 -0.56 6.30
N PHE A 183 -15.53 -0.61 5.24
CA PHE A 183 -16.83 -1.26 5.28
C PHE A 183 -16.82 -2.48 4.37
N ILE A 184 -17.12 -3.66 4.93
CA ILE A 184 -17.16 -4.91 4.16
C ILE A 184 -18.02 -4.78 2.91
N THR A 185 -19.14 -4.05 2.99
CA THR A 185 -20.12 -3.87 1.91
C THR A 185 -19.57 -3.24 0.63
N THR A 186 -18.38 -2.63 0.67
CA THR A 186 -17.71 -2.06 -0.50
C THR A 186 -16.39 -2.75 -0.87
N ILE A 187 -15.93 -3.70 -0.05
CA ILE A 187 -14.73 -4.49 -0.33
C ILE A 187 -15.12 -5.69 -1.21
N PRO A 188 -14.44 -5.98 -2.33
CA PRO A 188 -14.71 -7.17 -3.13
C PRO A 188 -14.54 -8.48 -2.34
N ASP A 189 -15.39 -9.47 -2.57
CA ASP A 189 -15.33 -10.75 -1.84
C ASP A 189 -14.00 -11.49 -2.04
N GLU A 190 -13.46 -11.46 -3.27
CA GLU A 190 -12.14 -12.03 -3.59
C GLU A 190 -11.04 -11.46 -2.69
N GLN A 191 -11.03 -10.14 -2.44
CA GLN A 191 -10.04 -9.49 -1.57
C GLN A 191 -10.18 -9.94 -0.11
N LEU A 192 -11.42 -10.11 0.37
CA LEU A 192 -11.68 -10.58 1.73
C LEU A 192 -11.21 -12.03 1.93
N VAL A 193 -11.43 -12.89 0.94
CA VAL A 193 -10.97 -14.28 0.95
C VAL A 193 -9.44 -14.35 0.85
N GLN A 194 -8.85 -13.63 -0.11
CA GLN A 194 -7.40 -13.60 -0.31
C GLN A 194 -6.64 -13.12 0.92
N ALA A 195 -7.19 -12.14 1.66
CA ALA A 195 -6.61 -11.63 2.89
C ALA A 195 -6.93 -12.48 4.13
N GLY A 196 -7.69 -13.57 3.99
CA GLY A 196 -8.01 -14.51 5.07
C GLY A 196 -9.09 -14.02 6.04
N TYR A 197 -9.92 -13.05 5.66
CA TYR A 197 -11.06 -12.63 6.47
C TYR A 197 -12.19 -13.67 6.46
N PHE A 198 -12.37 -14.35 5.33
CA PHE A 198 -13.30 -15.46 5.16
C PHE A 198 -12.62 -16.65 4.48
N ALA A 199 -13.16 -17.85 4.67
CA ALA A 199 -12.62 -19.05 4.06
C ALA A 199 -12.93 -19.16 2.56
N ASN A 200 -14.02 -18.54 2.09
CA ASN A 200 -14.47 -18.55 0.69
C ASN A 200 -15.50 -17.43 0.41
N GLU A 201 -15.81 -17.22 -0.88
CA GLU A 201 -16.71 -16.15 -1.33
C GLU A 201 -18.15 -16.32 -0.85
N LEU A 202 -18.64 -17.56 -0.73
CA LEU A 202 -20.00 -17.81 -0.23
C LEU A 202 -20.15 -17.36 1.22
N GLU A 203 -19.14 -17.63 2.05
CA GLU A 203 -19.10 -17.12 3.42
C GLU A 203 -19.05 -15.59 3.44
N ALA A 204 -18.24 -14.97 2.58
CA ALA A 204 -18.14 -13.50 2.48
C ALA A 204 -19.47 -12.85 2.08
N GLN A 205 -20.15 -13.41 1.08
CA GLN A 205 -21.46 -12.94 0.59
C GLN A 205 -22.54 -13.09 1.67
N TRP A 206 -22.65 -14.28 2.28
CA TRP A 206 -23.62 -14.51 3.34
C TRP A 206 -23.42 -13.51 4.49
N ASN A 207 -22.16 -13.30 4.88
CA ASN A 207 -21.80 -12.35 5.91
C ASN A 207 -22.15 -10.90 5.53
N ARG A 208 -21.91 -10.47 4.30
CA ARG A 208 -22.29 -9.13 3.79
C ARG A 208 -23.80 -8.89 3.82
N GLU A 209 -24.59 -9.91 3.49
CA GLU A 209 -26.06 -9.82 3.46
C GLU A 209 -26.68 -9.78 4.86
N HIS A 210 -26.08 -10.48 5.83
CA HIS A 210 -26.65 -10.65 7.17
C HIS A 210 -26.02 -9.72 8.21
N TYR A 211 -24.78 -9.29 7.99
CA TYR A 211 -24.04 -8.41 8.88
C TYR A 211 -23.47 -7.23 8.11
N GLY A 212 -23.99 -6.03 8.38
CA GLY A 212 -23.46 -4.79 7.79
C GLY A 212 -22.10 -4.36 8.36
N TYR A 213 -21.60 -5.03 9.40
CA TYR A 213 -20.39 -4.64 10.11
C TYR A 213 -19.68 -5.86 10.69
N ILE A 214 -18.57 -6.23 10.07
CA ILE A 214 -17.74 -7.37 10.47
C ILE A 214 -16.36 -6.87 10.85
N CYS A 215 -15.75 -7.56 11.82
CA CYS A 215 -14.42 -7.26 12.33
C CYS A 215 -14.26 -5.80 12.78
N GLY A 216 -15.31 -5.14 13.27
CA GLY A 216 -15.19 -3.76 13.74
C GLY A 216 -14.84 -2.75 12.64
N GLY A 217 -14.96 -3.11 11.36
CA GLY A 217 -14.40 -2.32 10.27
C GLY A 217 -12.87 -2.27 10.27
N HIS A 218 -12.20 -3.14 11.03
CA HIS A 218 -10.75 -3.28 11.11
C HIS A 218 -10.21 -3.87 9.80
N PHE A 219 -10.17 -3.04 8.77
CA PHE A 219 -9.60 -3.34 7.47
C PHE A 219 -8.47 -2.37 7.20
N SER A 220 -7.32 -2.92 6.87
CA SER A 220 -6.17 -2.15 6.39
C SER A 220 -5.87 -2.52 4.96
N TRP A 221 -5.18 -1.63 4.26
CA TRP A 221 -4.87 -1.77 2.83
C TRP A 221 -3.38 -1.56 2.59
N GLU A 222 -2.83 -2.19 1.56
CA GLU A 222 -1.52 -1.83 1.01
C GLU A 222 -1.70 -1.27 -0.39
N VAL A 223 -1.05 -0.13 -0.63
CA VAL A 223 -1.04 0.56 -1.91
C VAL A 223 0.41 0.87 -2.28
N VAL A 224 0.83 0.42 -3.45
CA VAL A 224 2.20 0.62 -3.94
C VAL A 224 2.18 1.40 -5.22
N PHE A 225 2.83 2.56 -5.22
CA PHE A 225 3.07 3.38 -6.40
C PHE A 225 4.53 3.27 -6.84
N GLN A 226 4.76 3.26 -8.15
CA GLN A 226 6.10 3.27 -8.72
C GLN A 226 6.24 4.38 -9.73
N ARG A 227 7.34 5.13 -9.64
CA ARG A 227 7.71 6.14 -10.62
C ARG A 227 7.97 5.50 -11.98
N THR A 228 7.61 6.18 -13.06
CA THR A 228 7.69 5.65 -14.42
C THR A 228 8.98 6.02 -15.16
N TRP A 229 9.84 6.85 -14.57
CA TRP A 229 11.07 7.38 -15.16
C TRP A 229 12.17 7.62 -14.13
#